data_AF-A0A8J2JBC5-F1
#
_entry.id   AF-A0A8J2JBC5-F1
#
_cell.length_a   1.000
_cell.length_b   1.000
_cell.length_c   1.000
_cell.angle_alpha   90.00
_cell.angle_beta   90.00
_cell.angle_gamma   90.00
#
_symmetry.space_group_name_H-M   'P 1'
#
loop_
_entity.id
_entity.type
_entity.pdbx_description
1 polymer ?
#
loop_
_entity_poly.entity_id
_entity_poly.type
_entity_poly.pdbx_seq_one_letter_code
_entity_poly.pdbx_strand_id
1 'polypeptide(L)'
;MRVSTTSLFVTVALSLCLIAILYLCHVNHILKQTPEGVRRLSSKRWTPALLSETYEKLEECPIDFYKDLPPKLDRRYIVTGGNGLIGGYIVLQLLARGTPPKSIRIVDIRETERNDMQTGLAVQVDFIQIDITSTAAVNQAFTKPWGPEIAHLPLTVFHTAAIIVPSARSKHLYTFPEGVNVQGTKNVLAAARAAGASIFSSTSSASISIRPVQPFVPPWVSEPRNYWQVLDAADFYKPLRRHED
;
A
#
# COMPACT_ATOMS: atom_id res chain seq x y z
N MET A 1 -12.05 58.32 28.87
CA MET A 1 -12.86 57.24 28.28
C MET A 1 -12.59 55.94 29.05
N ARG A 2 -13.53 55.47 29.88
CA ARG A 2 -13.42 54.13 30.48
C ARG A 2 -13.82 53.11 29.41
N VAL A 3 -12.86 52.37 28.89
CA VAL A 3 -13.16 51.17 28.09
C VAL A 3 -13.90 50.22 29.03
N SER A 4 -15.15 49.90 28.71
CA SER A 4 -15.91 48.89 29.44
C SER A 4 -15.11 47.58 29.39
N THR A 5 -14.97 46.90 30.52
CA THR A 5 -14.26 45.61 30.62
C THR A 5 -14.71 44.63 29.53
N THR A 6 -16.00 44.63 29.20
CA THR A 6 -16.59 43.86 28.10
C THR A 6 -15.98 44.19 26.73
N SER A 7 -15.74 45.47 26.43
CA SER A 7 -15.12 45.90 25.16
C SER A 7 -13.65 45.47 25.06
N LEU A 8 -12.93 45.48 26.19
CA LEU A 8 -11.56 44.96 26.25
C LEU A 8 -11.53 43.45 25.99
N PHE A 9 -12.42 42.68 26.64
CA PHE A 9 -12.51 41.23 26.42
C PHE A 9 -12.84 40.86 24.97
N VAL A 10 -13.80 41.56 24.35
CA VAL A 10 -14.15 41.35 22.93
C VAL A 10 -12.96 41.64 22.03
N THR A 11 -12.23 42.74 22.27
CA THR A 11 -11.06 43.11 21.47
C THR A 11 -9.92 42.09 21.59
N VAL A 12 -9.65 41.60 22.79
CA VAL A 12 -8.64 40.54 23.03
C VAL A 12 -9.05 39.25 22.34
N ALA A 13 -10.32 38.82 22.45
CA ALA A 13 -10.82 37.63 21.79
C ALA A 13 -10.69 37.72 20.26
N LEU A 14 -11.11 38.84 19.65
CA LEU A 14 -10.98 39.07 18.22
C LEU A 14 -9.51 39.07 17.76
N SER A 15 -8.62 39.65 18.57
CA SER A 15 -7.18 39.68 18.27
C SER A 15 -6.57 38.27 18.30
N LEU A 16 -6.92 37.46 19.31
CA LEU A 16 -6.47 36.07 19.40
C LEU A 16 -7.02 35.22 18.24
N CYS A 17 -8.29 35.41 17.86
CA CYS A 17 -8.88 34.75 16.70
C CYS A 17 -8.15 35.13 15.40
N LEU A 18 -7.86 36.42 15.20
CA LEU A 18 -7.13 36.88 14.03
C LEU A 18 -5.71 36.29 13.98
N ILE A 19 -4.99 36.27 15.10
CA ILE A 19 -3.65 35.66 15.20
C ILE A 19 -3.71 34.17 14.86
N ALA A 20 -4.70 33.43 15.38
CA ALA A 20 -4.90 32.02 15.07
C ALA A 20 -5.18 31.80 13.57
N ILE A 21 -6.03 32.62 12.95
CA ILE A 21 -6.32 32.55 11.51
C ILE A 21 -5.05 32.81 10.70
N LEU A 22 -4.31 33.88 11.01
CA LEU A 22 -3.06 34.22 10.30
C LEU A 22 -2.03 33.10 10.43
N TYR A 23 -1.92 32.50 11.62
CA TYR A 23 -1.05 31.35 11.85
C TYR A 23 -1.47 30.13 11.02
N LEU A 24 -2.76 29.79 10.98
CA LEU A 24 -3.25 28.69 10.15
C LEU A 24 -3.07 28.97 8.67
N CYS A 25 -3.25 30.22 8.22
CA CYS A 25 -2.95 30.64 6.85
C CYS A 25 -1.46 30.46 6.53
N HIS A 26 -0.56 30.80 7.45
CA HIS A 26 0.87 30.59 7.31
C HIS A 26 1.24 29.10 7.21
N VAL A 27 0.74 28.26 8.11
CA VAL A 27 0.95 26.80 8.06
C VAL A 27 0.42 26.22 6.74
N ASN A 28 -0.79 26.60 6.33
CA ASN A 28 -1.37 26.15 5.06
C ASN A 28 -0.56 26.63 3.85
N HIS A 29 -0.03 27.85 3.88
CA HIS A 29 0.83 28.38 2.82
C HIS A 29 2.11 27.56 2.69
N ILE A 30 2.79 27.28 3.81
CA ILE A 30 3.99 26.44 3.81
C ILE A 30 3.69 25.04 3.27
N LEU A 31 2.62 24.38 3.77
CA LEU A 31 2.27 23.01 3.37
C LEU A 31 1.87 22.88 1.88
N LYS A 32 1.45 23.97 1.24
CA LYS A 32 1.13 24.03 -0.20
C LYS A 32 2.36 24.20 -1.09
N GLN A 33 3.51 24.53 -0.52
CA GLN A 33 4.73 24.73 -1.29
C GLN A 33 5.49 23.42 -1.51
N THR A 34 6.52 23.48 -2.34
CA THR A 34 7.53 22.42 -2.43
C THR A 34 8.82 22.96 -1.83
N PRO A 35 9.38 22.32 -0.78
CA PRO A 35 10.66 22.71 -0.18
C PRO A 35 11.74 22.92 -1.22
N GLU A 36 12.61 23.93 -1.01
CA GLU A 36 13.66 24.23 -1.99
C GLU A 36 14.60 23.04 -2.20
N GLY A 37 14.95 22.33 -1.12
CA GLY A 37 15.79 21.13 -1.19
C GLY A 37 15.19 20.07 -2.11
N VAL A 38 13.87 19.84 -2.01
CA VAL A 38 13.14 18.91 -2.88
C VAL A 38 13.04 19.45 -4.31
N ARG A 39 12.83 20.77 -4.48
CA ARG A 39 12.76 21.41 -5.81
C ARG A 39 14.06 21.26 -6.60
N ARG A 40 15.21 21.25 -5.92
CA ARG A 40 16.53 21.03 -6.54
C ARG A 40 16.74 19.57 -6.96
N LEU A 41 16.10 18.63 -6.26
CA LEU A 41 16.15 17.20 -6.57
C LEU A 41 15.11 16.77 -7.61
N SER A 42 14.00 17.51 -7.74
CA SER A 42 12.97 17.21 -8.71
C SER A 42 13.47 17.44 -10.14
N SER A 43 13.21 16.49 -11.04
CA SER A 43 13.53 16.60 -12.45
C SER A 43 12.54 17.53 -13.19
N LYS A 44 12.20 17.24 -14.45
CA LYS A 44 11.22 18.01 -15.23
C LYS A 44 9.85 17.96 -14.55
N ARG A 45 9.31 19.13 -14.19
CA ARG A 45 7.99 19.23 -13.56
C ARG A 45 6.88 18.90 -14.54
N TRP A 46 5.84 18.22 -14.05
CA TRP A 46 4.60 18.01 -14.80
C TRP A 46 3.89 19.34 -15.01
N THR A 47 3.82 19.75 -16.27
CA THR A 47 2.95 20.85 -16.73
C THR A 47 1.66 20.25 -17.31
N PRO A 48 0.54 21.00 -17.35
CA PRO A 48 -0.67 20.54 -18.03
C PRO A 48 -0.42 20.04 -19.46
N ALA A 49 0.40 20.76 -20.25
CA ALA A 49 0.77 20.35 -21.60
C ALA A 49 1.48 18.98 -21.65
N LEU A 50 2.55 18.81 -20.83
CA LEU A 50 3.25 17.53 -20.72
C LEU A 50 2.33 16.38 -20.27
N LEU A 51 1.38 16.65 -19.37
CA LEU A 51 0.41 15.66 -18.92
C LEU A 51 -0.48 15.21 -20.08
N SER A 52 -1.05 16.17 -20.83
CA SER A 52 -1.88 15.90 -22.00
C SER A 52 -1.10 15.13 -23.08
N GLU A 53 0.10 15.59 -23.44
CA GLU A 53 0.96 14.93 -24.43
C GLU A 53 1.31 13.49 -24.00
N THR A 54 1.64 13.28 -22.72
CA THR A 54 1.96 11.93 -22.22
C THR A 54 0.73 11.04 -22.22
N TYR A 55 -0.44 11.58 -21.89
CA TYR A 55 -1.70 10.85 -21.91
C TYR A 55 -2.05 10.39 -23.33
N GLU A 56 -2.03 11.31 -24.31
CA GLU A 56 -2.27 11.00 -25.73
C GLU A 56 -1.30 9.92 -26.22
N LYS A 57 -0.01 10.05 -25.88
CA LYS A 57 1.00 9.05 -26.22
C LYS A 57 0.71 7.68 -25.62
N LEU A 58 0.19 7.62 -24.39
CA LEU A 58 -0.15 6.36 -23.73
C LEU A 58 -1.46 5.75 -24.27
N GLU A 59 -2.38 6.57 -24.78
CA GLU A 59 -3.55 6.07 -25.51
C GLU A 59 -3.16 5.46 -26.85
N GLU A 60 -2.27 6.12 -27.61
CA GLU A 60 -1.77 5.63 -28.90
C GLU A 60 -0.86 4.41 -28.74
N CYS A 61 0.02 4.43 -27.74
CA CYS A 61 0.99 3.38 -27.46
C CYS A 61 0.96 3.01 -25.98
N PRO A 62 0.01 2.15 -25.57
CA PRO A 62 -0.08 1.68 -24.20
C PRO A 62 1.18 0.94 -23.75
N ILE A 63 1.46 1.01 -22.45
CA ILE A 63 2.55 0.24 -21.85
C ILE A 63 2.20 -1.25 -21.93
N ASP A 64 3.02 -2.01 -22.64
CA ASP A 64 2.94 -3.46 -22.66
C ASP A 64 3.62 -4.03 -21.40
N PHE A 65 2.81 -4.40 -20.41
CA PHE A 65 3.27 -5.03 -19.16
C PHE A 65 3.69 -6.50 -19.33
N TYR A 66 3.54 -7.09 -20.52
CA TYR A 66 3.79 -8.51 -20.79
C TYR A 66 4.98 -8.76 -21.74
N LYS A 67 5.55 -7.71 -22.33
CA LYS A 67 6.66 -7.81 -23.29
C LYS A 67 7.87 -8.57 -22.77
N ASP A 68 8.27 -8.28 -21.53
CA ASP A 68 9.53 -8.77 -20.95
C ASP A 68 9.27 -9.74 -19.79
N LEU A 69 8.22 -10.57 -19.89
CA LEU A 69 7.95 -11.57 -18.85
C LEU A 69 9.08 -12.61 -18.76
N PRO A 70 9.49 -12.97 -17.53
CA PRO A 70 10.39 -14.09 -17.34
C PRO A 70 9.72 -15.39 -17.78
N PRO A 71 10.50 -16.41 -18.19
CA PRO A 71 9.96 -17.69 -18.60
C PRO A 71 9.11 -18.35 -17.50
N LYS A 72 8.19 -19.23 -17.91
CA LYS A 72 7.45 -20.11 -17.01
C LYS A 72 8.41 -20.86 -16.09
N LEU A 73 8.05 -20.99 -14.83
CA LEU A 73 8.70 -21.90 -13.89
C LEU A 73 7.77 -23.08 -13.59
N ASP A 74 8.32 -24.27 -13.37
CA ASP A 74 7.55 -25.44 -12.96
C ASP A 74 7.31 -25.40 -11.44
N ARG A 75 6.32 -24.59 -11.05
CA ARG A 75 5.93 -24.35 -9.66
C ARG A 75 4.42 -24.27 -9.54
N ARG A 76 3.94 -24.45 -8.32
CA ARG A 76 2.57 -24.14 -7.92
C ARG A 76 2.54 -22.85 -7.09
N TYR A 77 1.46 -22.10 -7.20
CA TYR A 77 1.35 -20.74 -6.68
C TYR A 77 0.10 -20.57 -5.83
N ILE A 78 0.25 -19.99 -4.65
CA ILE A 78 -0.87 -19.46 -3.87
C ILE A 78 -0.72 -17.94 -3.85
N VAL A 79 -1.77 -17.21 -4.24
CA VAL A 79 -1.81 -15.74 -4.22
C VAL A 79 -2.89 -15.31 -3.24
N THR A 80 -2.51 -14.92 -2.03
CA THR A 80 -3.47 -14.37 -1.07
C THR A 80 -3.72 -12.90 -1.40
N GLY A 81 -4.97 -12.44 -1.45
CA GLY A 81 -5.31 -11.13 -2.01
C GLY A 81 -5.27 -11.13 -3.54
N GLY A 82 -5.37 -12.31 -4.16
CA GLY A 82 -5.23 -12.54 -5.60
C GLY A 82 -6.35 -11.96 -6.45
N ASN A 83 -7.50 -11.60 -5.86
CA ASN A 83 -8.57 -10.89 -6.57
C ASN A 83 -8.41 -9.37 -6.50
N GLY A 84 -7.43 -8.87 -5.72
CA GLY A 84 -7.10 -7.45 -5.61
C GLY A 84 -6.27 -6.90 -6.77
N LEU A 85 -5.80 -5.65 -6.61
CA LEU A 85 -5.02 -4.96 -7.64
C LEU A 85 -3.67 -5.66 -7.91
N ILE A 86 -2.85 -5.82 -6.87
CA ILE A 86 -1.49 -6.38 -7.03
C ILE A 86 -1.58 -7.89 -7.30
N GLY A 87 -2.34 -8.62 -6.48
CA GLY A 87 -2.50 -10.06 -6.61
C GLY A 87 -3.08 -10.50 -7.95
N GLY A 88 -4.08 -9.76 -8.47
CA GLY A 88 -4.66 -10.03 -9.79
C GLY A 88 -3.64 -9.91 -10.91
N TYR A 89 -2.81 -8.86 -10.90
CA TYR A 89 -1.73 -8.73 -11.88
C TYR A 89 -0.67 -9.82 -11.77
N ILE A 90 -0.34 -10.28 -10.55
CA ILE A 90 0.53 -11.46 -10.38
C ILE A 90 -0.09 -12.68 -11.05
N VAL A 91 -1.38 -12.95 -10.83
CA VAL A 91 -2.07 -14.08 -11.48
C VAL A 91 -2.04 -13.95 -12.99
N LEU A 92 -2.41 -12.78 -13.54
CA LEU A 92 -2.41 -12.53 -14.97
C LEU A 92 -1.03 -12.71 -15.60
N GLN A 93 0.04 -12.22 -14.96
CA GLN A 93 1.41 -12.39 -15.46
C GLN A 93 1.89 -13.85 -15.36
N LEU A 94 1.50 -14.59 -14.32
CA LEU A 94 1.76 -16.03 -14.23
C LEU A 94 1.10 -16.78 -15.40
N LEU A 95 -0.16 -16.48 -15.69
CA LEU A 95 -0.89 -17.06 -16.81
C LEU A 95 -0.25 -16.68 -18.16
N ALA A 96 0.09 -15.39 -18.34
CA ALA A 96 0.65 -14.86 -19.57
C ALA A 96 2.01 -15.49 -19.93
N ARG A 97 2.84 -15.84 -18.93
CA ARG A 97 4.08 -16.59 -19.17
C ARG A 97 3.89 -18.10 -19.38
N GLY A 98 2.64 -18.59 -19.43
CA GLY A 98 2.31 -19.98 -19.71
C GLY A 98 2.13 -20.88 -18.48
N THR A 99 2.02 -20.34 -17.26
CA THR A 99 1.67 -21.15 -16.09
C THR A 99 0.22 -21.66 -16.24
N PRO A 100 -0.04 -22.98 -16.15
CA PRO A 100 -1.39 -23.51 -16.23
C PRO A 100 -2.29 -22.98 -15.10
N PRO A 101 -3.57 -22.64 -15.34
CA PRO A 101 -4.49 -22.14 -14.30
C PRO A 101 -4.58 -23.05 -13.07
N LYS A 102 -4.57 -24.37 -13.29
CA LYS A 102 -4.59 -25.39 -12.22
C LYS A 102 -3.39 -25.34 -11.26
N SER A 103 -2.28 -24.70 -11.67
CA SER A 103 -1.09 -24.50 -10.85
C SER A 103 -1.16 -23.23 -10.00
N ILE A 104 -2.24 -22.46 -10.10
CA ILE A 104 -2.45 -21.21 -9.37
C ILE A 104 -3.72 -21.36 -8.52
N ARG A 105 -3.64 -20.84 -7.30
CA ARG A 105 -4.77 -20.73 -6.38
C ARG A 105 -4.87 -19.32 -5.86
N ILE A 106 -6.01 -18.68 -6.07
CA ILE A 106 -6.37 -17.40 -5.48
C ILE A 106 -7.00 -17.67 -4.13
N VAL A 107 -6.51 -16.97 -3.12
CA VAL A 107 -7.06 -17.00 -1.76
C VAL A 107 -7.45 -15.58 -1.40
N ASP A 108 -8.73 -15.30 -1.26
CA ASP A 108 -9.21 -13.93 -1.03
C ASP A 108 -10.50 -13.93 -0.24
N ILE A 109 -10.85 -12.80 0.38
CA ILE A 109 -12.09 -12.66 1.16
C ILE A 109 -13.31 -12.49 0.26
N ARG A 110 -13.11 -12.06 -0.99
CA ARG A 110 -14.17 -11.79 -1.97
C ARG A 110 -13.77 -12.21 -3.38
N GLU A 111 -14.77 -12.39 -4.22
CA GLU A 111 -14.61 -12.58 -5.66
C GLU A 111 -14.00 -11.33 -6.33
N THR A 112 -13.47 -11.51 -7.54
CA THR A 112 -12.90 -10.39 -8.29
C THR A 112 -13.98 -9.52 -8.92
N GLU A 113 -13.84 -8.21 -8.73
CA GLU A 113 -14.63 -7.18 -9.44
C GLU A 113 -13.89 -6.69 -10.69
N ARG A 114 -12.73 -7.27 -11.02
CA ARG A 114 -11.91 -6.82 -12.14
C ARG A 114 -12.29 -7.54 -13.43
N ASN A 115 -12.64 -6.78 -14.46
CA ASN A 115 -13.01 -7.32 -15.76
C ASN A 115 -11.91 -8.20 -16.39
N ASP A 116 -10.63 -7.86 -16.19
CA ASP A 116 -9.49 -8.61 -16.72
C ASP A 116 -9.29 -9.99 -16.08
N MET A 117 -9.85 -10.20 -14.89
CA MET A 117 -9.83 -11.49 -14.19
C MET A 117 -11.08 -12.33 -14.47
N GLN A 118 -12.08 -11.77 -15.15
CA GLN A 118 -13.36 -12.41 -15.47
C GLN A 118 -13.40 -13.01 -16.88
N THR A 119 -12.25 -13.07 -17.58
CA THR A 119 -12.15 -13.60 -18.94
C THR A 119 -10.93 -14.52 -19.12
N GLY A 120 -10.86 -15.23 -20.26
CA GLY A 120 -9.68 -15.98 -20.67
C GLY A 120 -9.31 -17.15 -19.73
N LEU A 121 -8.02 -17.27 -19.41
CA LEU A 121 -7.51 -18.31 -18.50
C LEU A 121 -7.74 -17.98 -17.02
N ALA A 122 -7.99 -16.71 -16.67
CA ALA A 122 -8.14 -16.28 -15.29
C ALA A 122 -9.37 -16.91 -14.61
N VAL A 123 -10.48 -17.08 -15.35
CA VAL A 123 -11.70 -17.73 -14.83
C VAL A 123 -11.51 -19.22 -14.50
N GLN A 124 -10.42 -19.82 -14.97
CA GLN A 124 -10.10 -21.23 -14.70
C GLN A 124 -9.18 -21.40 -13.48
N VAL A 125 -8.70 -20.30 -12.89
CA VAL A 125 -7.86 -20.34 -11.70
C VAL A 125 -8.71 -20.69 -10.49
N ASP A 126 -8.22 -21.62 -9.67
CA ASP A 126 -8.92 -22.05 -8.46
C ASP A 126 -9.05 -20.88 -7.48
N PHE A 127 -10.28 -20.57 -7.08
CA PHE A 127 -10.57 -19.54 -6.08
C PHE A 127 -11.06 -20.19 -4.78
N ILE A 128 -10.44 -19.80 -3.66
CA ILE A 128 -10.88 -20.18 -2.33
C ILE A 128 -11.19 -18.93 -1.53
N GLN A 129 -12.47 -18.75 -1.22
CA GLN A 129 -12.93 -17.63 -0.41
C GLN A 129 -12.64 -17.90 1.07
N ILE A 130 -11.75 -17.12 1.68
CA ILE A 130 -11.43 -17.19 3.11
C ILE A 130 -11.09 -15.81 3.68
N ASP A 131 -11.23 -15.68 4.99
CA ASP A 131 -10.63 -14.58 5.75
C ASP A 131 -9.27 -15.03 6.30
N ILE A 132 -8.21 -14.27 5.99
CA ILE A 132 -6.86 -14.56 6.46
C ILE A 132 -6.71 -14.43 7.98
N THR A 133 -7.63 -13.74 8.66
CA THR A 133 -7.66 -13.66 10.13
C THR A 133 -8.02 -15.01 10.76
N SER A 134 -8.69 -15.90 10.03
CA SER A 134 -9.04 -17.25 10.48
C SER A 134 -7.92 -18.25 10.16
N THR A 135 -7.15 -18.64 11.17
CA THR A 135 -6.08 -19.64 11.03
C THR A 135 -6.59 -20.95 10.43
N ALA A 136 -7.78 -21.41 10.84
CA ALA A 136 -8.38 -22.65 10.32
C ALA A 136 -8.71 -22.55 8.82
N ALA A 137 -9.31 -21.43 8.39
CA ALA A 137 -9.67 -21.22 6.99
C ALA A 137 -8.41 -21.11 6.10
N VAL A 138 -7.38 -20.40 6.58
CA VAL A 138 -6.08 -20.32 5.89
C VAL A 138 -5.46 -21.72 5.77
N ASN A 139 -5.43 -22.50 6.85
CA ASN A 139 -4.88 -23.86 6.82
C ASN A 139 -5.64 -24.77 5.85
N GLN A 140 -6.97 -24.67 5.80
CA GLN A 140 -7.79 -25.41 4.84
C GLN A 140 -7.46 -25.02 3.39
N ALA A 141 -7.33 -23.72 3.11
CA ALA A 141 -6.97 -23.23 1.77
C ALA A 141 -5.57 -23.70 1.33
N PHE A 142 -4.61 -23.79 2.26
CA PHE A 142 -3.24 -24.21 1.98
C PHE A 142 -3.09 -25.73 1.88
N THR A 143 -3.91 -26.50 2.59
CA THR A 143 -3.88 -27.97 2.57
C THR A 143 -4.79 -28.59 1.50
N LYS A 144 -5.68 -27.82 0.86
CA LYS A 144 -6.49 -28.32 -0.27
C LYS A 144 -5.56 -29.01 -1.30
N PRO A 145 -5.78 -30.30 -1.60
CA PRO A 145 -4.89 -31.07 -2.47
C PRO A 145 -4.68 -30.43 -3.83
N TRP A 146 -3.51 -30.69 -4.40
CA TRP A 146 -3.20 -30.33 -5.78
C TRP A 146 -3.37 -31.56 -6.67
N GLY A 147 -3.62 -31.36 -7.96
CA GLY A 147 -3.67 -32.45 -8.92
C GLY A 147 -2.36 -33.26 -8.90
N PRO A 148 -2.40 -34.59 -9.08
CA PRO A 148 -1.23 -35.46 -8.97
C PRO A 148 -0.08 -35.03 -9.88
N GLU A 149 -0.40 -34.46 -11.04
CA GLU A 149 0.54 -33.98 -12.05
C GLU A 149 1.31 -32.71 -11.66
N ILE A 150 0.89 -31.98 -10.61
CA ILE A 150 1.56 -30.77 -10.13
C ILE A 150 1.85 -30.80 -8.61
N ALA A 151 1.34 -31.79 -7.88
CA ALA A 151 1.52 -31.89 -6.43
C ALA A 151 3.00 -31.96 -6.00
N HIS A 152 3.85 -32.54 -6.84
CA HIS A 152 5.29 -32.65 -6.63
C HIS A 152 6.05 -31.33 -6.86
N LEU A 153 5.43 -30.34 -7.50
CA LEU A 153 6.08 -29.07 -7.81
C LEU A 153 6.28 -28.22 -6.53
N PRO A 154 7.38 -27.46 -6.46
CA PRO A 154 7.64 -26.58 -5.33
C PRO A 154 6.60 -25.45 -5.26
N LEU A 155 6.22 -25.08 -4.03
CA LEU A 155 5.22 -24.05 -3.76
C LEU A 155 5.86 -22.66 -3.59
N THR A 156 5.31 -21.67 -4.29
CA THR A 156 5.54 -20.24 -4.05
C THR A 156 4.26 -19.60 -3.53
N VAL A 157 4.39 -18.76 -2.51
CA VAL A 157 3.29 -17.98 -1.95
C VAL A 157 3.56 -16.49 -2.20
N PHE A 158 2.62 -15.83 -2.86
CA PHE A 158 2.56 -14.38 -2.97
C PHE A 158 1.51 -13.86 -2.00
N HIS A 159 1.94 -13.07 -1.01
CA HIS A 159 1.07 -12.47 -0.01
C HIS A 159 0.82 -11.00 -0.34
N THR A 160 -0.38 -10.72 -0.86
CA THR A 160 -0.84 -9.37 -1.22
C THR A 160 -2.13 -8.96 -0.51
N ALA A 161 -2.65 -9.80 0.40
CA ALA A 161 -3.83 -9.50 1.19
C ALA A 161 -3.47 -8.52 2.30
N ALA A 162 -4.06 -7.33 2.26
CA ALA A 162 -3.91 -6.30 3.28
C ALA A 162 -5.12 -5.35 3.25
N ILE A 163 -5.37 -4.69 4.38
CA ILE A 163 -6.30 -3.57 4.47
C ILE A 163 -5.52 -2.27 4.67
N ILE A 164 -5.88 -1.23 3.93
CA ILE A 164 -5.31 0.10 4.09
C ILE A 164 -6.45 1.04 4.45
N VAL A 165 -6.37 1.65 5.64
CA VAL A 165 -7.38 2.60 6.13
C VAL A 165 -6.69 3.94 6.43
N PRO A 166 -6.47 4.81 5.42
CA PRO A 166 -5.66 6.03 5.59
C PRO A 166 -6.21 7.00 6.64
N SER A 167 -7.52 6.94 6.90
CA SER A 167 -8.23 7.76 7.90
C SER A 167 -8.07 7.23 9.33
N ALA A 168 -7.67 5.97 9.53
CA ALA A 168 -7.46 5.37 10.84
C ALA A 168 -6.13 5.84 11.44
N ARG A 169 -6.08 7.11 11.88
CA ARG A 169 -4.88 7.77 12.44
C ARG A 169 -4.79 7.72 13.96
N SER A 170 -5.73 7.03 14.61
CA SER A 170 -5.75 6.82 16.05
C SER A 170 -5.41 5.37 16.38
N LYS A 171 -4.61 5.17 17.44
CA LYS A 171 -4.29 3.83 17.96
C LYS A 171 -5.55 3.04 18.33
N HIS A 172 -6.64 3.72 18.68
CA HIS A 172 -7.94 3.08 18.97
C HIS A 172 -8.60 2.43 17.76
N LEU A 173 -8.17 2.76 16.54
CA LEU A 173 -8.68 2.19 15.29
C LEU A 173 -7.78 1.10 14.71
N TYR A 174 -6.68 0.75 15.39
CA TYR A 174 -5.66 -0.16 14.85
C TYR A 174 -6.04 -1.62 14.94
N THR A 175 -6.96 -2.01 15.82
CA THR A 175 -7.36 -3.40 16.03
C THR A 175 -7.74 -4.11 14.73
N PHE A 176 -8.50 -3.45 13.86
CA PHE A 176 -8.94 -4.04 12.60
C PHE A 176 -7.78 -4.19 11.58
N PRO A 177 -7.03 -3.12 11.23
CA PRO A 177 -5.84 -3.27 10.38
C PRO A 177 -4.77 -4.21 10.93
N GLU A 178 -4.56 -4.24 12.25
CA GLU A 178 -3.62 -5.15 12.89
C GLU A 178 -4.08 -6.61 12.77
N GLY A 179 -5.37 -6.87 13.00
CA GLY A 179 -5.97 -8.20 12.84
C GLY A 179 -5.71 -8.78 11.45
N VAL A 180 -5.86 -7.96 10.40
CA VAL A 180 -5.62 -8.38 9.01
C VAL A 180 -4.13 -8.40 8.67
N ASN A 181 -3.44 -7.28 8.79
CA ASN A 181 -2.08 -7.07 8.26
C ASN A 181 -0.96 -7.63 9.13
N VAL A 182 -1.24 -7.92 10.40
CA VAL A 182 -0.24 -8.52 11.31
C VAL A 182 -0.66 -9.94 11.63
N GLN A 183 -1.84 -10.14 12.21
CA GLN A 183 -2.26 -11.47 12.63
C GLN A 183 -2.64 -12.35 11.44
N GLY A 184 -3.32 -11.81 10.43
CA GLY A 184 -3.60 -12.53 9.19
C GLY A 184 -2.32 -12.91 8.43
N THR A 185 -1.36 -11.99 8.32
CA THR A 185 -0.05 -12.28 7.73
C THR A 185 0.71 -13.39 8.49
N LYS A 186 0.66 -13.39 9.83
CA LYS A 186 1.23 -14.49 10.64
C LYS A 186 0.59 -15.83 10.31
N ASN A 187 -0.74 -15.89 10.18
CA ASN A 187 -1.47 -17.10 9.80
C ASN A 187 -1.01 -17.60 8.42
N VAL A 188 -0.94 -16.71 7.43
CA VAL A 188 -0.54 -17.02 6.06
C VAL A 188 0.91 -17.51 6.01
N LEU A 189 1.83 -16.87 6.74
CA LEU A 189 3.23 -17.29 6.81
C LEU A 189 3.39 -18.68 7.47
N ALA A 190 2.65 -18.93 8.56
CA ALA A 190 2.65 -20.22 9.23
C ALA A 190 2.11 -21.34 8.31
N ALA A 191 0.99 -21.09 7.63
CA ALA A 191 0.40 -22.04 6.69
C ALA A 191 1.29 -22.28 5.47
N ALA A 192 1.93 -21.24 4.94
CA ALA A 192 2.91 -21.35 3.85
C ALA A 192 4.07 -22.27 4.25
N ARG A 193 4.63 -22.08 5.45
CA ARG A 193 5.69 -22.93 5.98
C ARG A 193 5.22 -24.38 6.16
N ALA A 194 4.06 -24.59 6.76
CA ALA A 194 3.50 -25.92 6.97
C ALA A 194 3.21 -26.66 5.65
N ALA A 195 2.79 -25.93 4.61
CA ALA A 195 2.55 -26.48 3.26
C ALA A 195 3.84 -26.72 2.45
N GLY A 196 5.02 -26.45 3.02
CA GLY A 196 6.31 -26.65 2.36
C GLY A 196 6.61 -25.60 1.28
N ALA A 197 6.12 -24.37 1.42
CA ALA A 197 6.48 -23.29 0.51
C ALA A 197 7.99 -23.04 0.55
N SER A 198 8.64 -23.12 -0.62
CA SER A 198 10.07 -22.81 -0.75
C SER A 198 10.33 -21.32 -1.00
N ILE A 199 9.29 -20.58 -1.40
CA ILE A 199 9.35 -19.12 -1.57
C ILE A 199 8.11 -18.49 -0.96
N PHE A 200 8.33 -17.47 -0.13
CA PHE A 200 7.29 -16.58 0.38
C PHE A 200 7.65 -15.14 0.01
N SER A 201 6.83 -14.50 -0.80
CA SER A 201 7.00 -13.11 -1.20
C SER A 201 5.82 -12.30 -0.65
N SER A 202 6.11 -11.31 0.18
CA SER A 202 5.11 -10.42 0.78
C SER A 202 5.27 -9.02 0.23
N THR A 203 4.16 -8.38 -0.12
CA THR A 203 4.15 -6.95 -0.45
C THR A 203 4.11 -6.12 0.82
N SER A 204 4.77 -4.97 0.80
CA SER A 204 4.71 -3.96 1.85
C SER A 204 4.48 -2.58 1.21
N SER A 205 4.17 -1.58 2.02
CA SER A 205 3.98 -0.20 1.57
C SER A 205 5.19 0.65 1.94
N ALA A 206 5.69 1.49 1.02
CA ALA A 206 6.72 2.48 1.33
C ALA A 206 6.29 3.43 2.46
N SER A 207 4.98 3.60 2.70
CA SER A 207 4.45 4.45 3.76
C SER A 207 4.89 4.06 5.16
N ILE A 208 5.28 2.80 5.41
CA ILE A 208 5.74 2.36 6.74
C ILE A 208 7.06 3.05 7.15
N SER A 209 7.82 3.56 6.18
CA SER A 209 9.10 4.23 6.40
C SER A 209 8.96 5.74 6.65
N ILE A 210 7.77 6.30 6.44
CA ILE A 210 7.51 7.74 6.50
C ILE A 210 7.21 8.15 7.95
N ARG A 211 7.98 9.10 8.48
CA ARG A 211 7.66 9.75 9.76
C ARG A 211 6.56 10.80 9.57
N PRO A 212 5.60 10.94 10.50
CA PRO A 212 4.58 11.97 10.40
C PRO A 212 5.18 13.38 10.30
N VAL A 213 4.66 14.17 9.36
CA VAL A 213 4.95 15.61 9.26
C VAL A 213 4.42 16.28 10.52
N GLN A 214 5.20 17.18 11.11
CA GLN A 214 4.78 17.99 12.26
C GLN A 214 4.42 19.41 11.77
N PRO A 215 3.16 19.67 11.41
CA PRO A 215 2.78 20.86 10.63
C PRO A 215 2.84 22.16 11.43
N PHE A 216 2.73 22.08 12.75
CA PHE A 216 2.73 23.25 13.62
C PHE A 216 4.18 23.64 13.93
N VAL A 217 4.60 24.78 13.38
CA VAL A 217 5.94 25.35 13.55
C VAL A 217 5.84 26.80 14.00
N PRO A 218 6.84 27.35 14.71
CA PRO A 218 6.85 28.78 15.01
C PRO A 218 6.75 29.64 13.73
N PRO A 219 6.13 30.83 13.78
CA PRO A 219 5.89 31.67 12.58
C PRO A 219 7.11 32.09 11.76
N TRP A 220 8.31 31.96 12.32
CA TRP A 220 9.58 32.30 11.67
C TRP A 220 10.27 31.09 11.01
N VAL A 221 9.68 29.91 11.06
CA VAL A 221 10.22 28.68 10.45
C VAL A 221 9.61 28.48 9.06
N SER A 222 10.46 28.22 8.07
CA SER A 222 10.03 28.05 6.67
C SER A 222 9.57 26.64 6.33
N GLU A 223 9.96 25.61 7.10
CA GLU A 223 9.66 24.21 6.80
C GLU A 223 9.27 23.40 8.07
N PRO A 224 8.19 22.60 8.01
CA PRO A 224 7.82 21.65 9.06
C PRO A 224 8.89 20.59 9.30
N ARG A 225 8.94 20.04 10.52
CA ARG A 225 9.74 18.84 10.77
C ARG A 225 9.16 17.66 9.98
N ASN A 226 10.04 16.82 9.47
CA ASN A 226 9.73 15.65 8.63
C ASN A 226 8.98 15.98 7.32
N TYR A 227 9.00 17.25 6.86
CA TYR A 227 8.23 17.66 5.67
C TYR A 227 8.62 16.90 4.41
N TRP A 228 9.91 16.62 4.26
CA TRP A 228 10.46 15.71 3.27
C TRP A 228 11.50 14.82 3.92
N GLN A 229 11.67 13.61 3.39
CA GLN A 229 12.51 12.57 3.97
C GLN A 229 13.25 11.84 2.86
N VAL A 230 14.53 11.58 3.07
CA VAL A 230 15.32 10.72 2.18
C VAL A 230 15.13 9.28 2.63
N LEU A 231 14.77 8.44 1.68
CA LEU A 231 14.71 6.99 1.88
C LEU A 231 15.98 6.39 1.28
N ASP A 232 16.78 5.77 2.15
CA ASP A 232 17.96 5.01 1.77
C ASP A 232 17.95 3.64 2.47
N ALA A 233 19.02 2.86 2.27
CA ALA A 233 19.17 1.54 2.90
C ALA A 233 20.09 1.56 4.13
N ALA A 234 20.43 2.73 4.68
CA ALA A 234 21.42 2.84 5.76
C ALA A 234 20.93 2.24 7.09
N ASP A 235 19.62 2.04 7.26
CA ASP A 235 19.03 1.38 8.42
C ASP A 235 18.64 -0.08 8.18
N PHE A 236 18.97 -0.67 7.02
CA PHE A 236 18.57 -2.05 6.67
C PHE A 236 19.01 -3.11 7.69
N TYR A 237 20.22 -2.97 8.24
CA TYR A 237 20.76 -3.90 9.25
C TYR A 237 20.61 -3.40 10.69
N LYS A 238 19.92 -2.27 10.91
CA LYS A 238 19.72 -1.72 12.24
C LYS A 238 18.53 -2.40 12.93
N PRO A 239 18.50 -2.43 14.28
CA PRO A 239 17.33 -2.90 15.01
C PRO A 239 16.07 -2.10 14.62
N LEU A 240 14.91 -2.76 14.73
CA LEU A 240 13.63 -2.09 14.56
C LEU A 240 13.50 -0.95 15.57
N ARG A 241 13.06 0.22 15.08
CA ARG A 241 12.72 1.38 15.91
C ARG A 241 11.39 1.15 16.61
N ARG A 242 11.20 1.74 17.79
CA ARG A 242 9.87 1.74 18.42
C ARG A 242 8.93 2.62 17.61
N HIS A 243 7.64 2.35 17.70
CA HIS A 243 6.62 3.13 16.98
C HIS A 243 6.66 4.64 17.31
N GLU A 244 7.09 4.99 18.53
CA GLU A 244 7.18 6.40 18.97
C GLU A 244 8.50 7.09 18.58
N ASP A 245 9.50 6.34 18.08
CA ASP A 245 10.85 6.81 17.71
C ASP A 245 10.94 7.21 16.22
#